data_AF-A0A8H4Q887-F1
#
_entry.id   AF-A0A8H4Q887-F1
#
_cell.length_a   1.000
_cell.length_b   1.000
_cell.length_c   1.000
_cell.angle_alpha   90.00
_cell.angle_beta   90.00
_cell.angle_gamma   90.00
#
_symmetry.space_group_name_H-M   'P 1'
#
loop_
_entity.id
_entity.type
_entity.pdbx_description
1 polymer ?
#
loop_
_entity_poly.entity_id
_entity_poly.type
_entity_poly.pdbx_seq_one_letter_code
_entity_poly.pdbx_strand_id
1 'polypeptide(L)'
;MDPAEVVKTLAALQRKNAENELFIIKLSEPITSAAAPETRQQRNSDASSSASLDGPTPASLESDLAHYKELFAKLRFSYVEQVTKEKFIRAIVGDPPLIVSVQENLELERENEAAKAHLKALKTEVAEMVAALETKARGLSQRYEQLRADTDQLAQLPAKVGDLETEVQELRATAQDDPSATEPSLRLPLGKTLALVAERRAEQRELARELDALRTKAPRKAKEADRLRTELQPLEARLQSSTAAAREAQRRKEAALGGVADELEQRARWWRASESVLVQALKVDSTDGDDVEGGTEGQRWATMRSREESIRNGGLFESSTSNNKRKMEEEVPSSSINGRKMTSWADERQAKSRNRLLQT
;
A
#
# COMPACT_ATOMS: atom_id res chain seq x y z
N MET A 1 -23.53 -8.82 -6.42
CA MET A 1 -24.88 -8.28 -6.22
C MET A 1 -25.15 -7.36 -7.37
N ASP A 2 -26.29 -7.51 -8.02
CA ASP A 2 -26.66 -6.68 -9.17
C ASP A 2 -27.05 -5.28 -8.67
N PRO A 3 -26.43 -4.18 -9.15
CA PRO A 3 -26.77 -2.82 -8.72
C PRO A 3 -28.26 -2.48 -8.93
N ALA A 4 -28.90 -3.09 -9.94
CA ALA A 4 -30.33 -2.92 -10.18
C ALA A 4 -31.21 -3.52 -9.06
N GLU A 5 -30.76 -4.59 -8.41
CA GLU A 5 -31.47 -5.17 -7.26
C GLU A 5 -31.32 -4.31 -6.01
N VAL A 6 -30.16 -3.69 -5.80
CA VAL A 6 -29.91 -2.77 -4.67
C VAL A 6 -30.80 -1.52 -4.78
N VAL A 7 -30.93 -0.95 -5.98
CA VAL A 7 -31.80 0.22 -6.19
C VAL A 7 -33.29 -0.14 -5.99
N LYS A 8 -33.73 -1.32 -6.47
CA LYS A 8 -35.11 -1.80 -6.27
C LYS A 8 -35.43 -2.04 -4.80
N THR A 9 -34.51 -2.64 -4.05
CA THR A 9 -34.68 -2.91 -2.62
C THR A 9 -34.68 -1.63 -1.80
N LEU A 10 -33.85 -0.65 -2.15
CA LEU A 10 -33.85 0.68 -1.53
C LEU A 10 -35.16 1.43 -1.79
N ALA A 11 -35.68 1.40 -3.01
CA ALA A 11 -36.98 1.99 -3.35
C ALA A 11 -38.14 1.33 -2.58
N ALA A 12 -38.11 -0.01 -2.45
CA ALA A 12 -39.09 -0.74 -1.65
C ALA A 12 -39.01 -0.42 -0.16
N LEU A 13 -37.79 -0.23 0.39
CA LEU A 13 -37.57 0.21 1.78
C LEU A 13 -38.08 1.63 2.02
N GLN A 14 -37.77 2.57 1.12
CA GLN A 14 -38.24 3.95 1.21
C GLN A 14 -39.77 4.02 1.15
N ARG A 15 -40.41 3.23 0.30
CA ARG A 15 -41.87 3.14 0.24
C ARG A 15 -42.47 2.62 1.55
N LYS A 16 -41.89 1.55 2.12
CA LYS A 16 -42.33 1.05 3.43
C LYS A 16 -42.09 2.04 4.56
N ASN A 17 -41.03 2.84 4.49
CA ASN A 17 -40.75 3.87 5.48
C ASN A 17 -41.75 5.03 5.37
N ALA A 18 -42.11 5.44 4.15
CA ALA A 18 -43.14 6.46 3.90
C ALA A 18 -44.55 5.99 4.32
N GLU A 19 -44.88 4.73 4.10
CA GLU A 19 -46.15 4.12 4.55
C GLU A 19 -46.24 4.02 6.08
N ASN A 20 -45.10 3.93 6.79
CA ASN A 20 -45.01 3.79 8.24
C ASN A 20 -44.41 5.03 8.93
N GLU A 21 -44.53 6.23 8.34
CA GLU A 21 -44.15 7.47 9.02
C GLU A 21 -44.74 7.49 10.43
N LEU A 22 -43.85 7.50 11.42
CA LEU A 22 -44.14 7.25 12.83
C LEU A 22 -45.38 8.01 13.27
N PHE A 23 -46.48 7.27 13.44
CA PHE A 23 -47.77 7.78 13.90
C PHE A 23 -47.66 8.55 15.22
N ILE A 24 -46.58 8.39 15.99
CA ILE A 24 -46.31 9.16 17.21
C ILE A 24 -46.22 10.67 16.92
N ILE A 25 -45.62 11.08 15.79
CA ILE A 25 -45.55 12.50 15.41
C ILE A 25 -46.95 13.00 15.02
N LYS A 26 -47.73 12.20 14.28
CA LYS A 26 -49.13 12.50 13.93
C LYS A 26 -50.09 12.45 15.14
N LEU A 27 -49.78 11.66 16.17
CA LEU A 27 -50.54 11.57 17.42
C LEU A 27 -50.19 12.74 18.36
N SER A 28 -48.97 13.26 18.29
CA SER A 28 -48.61 14.49 18.98
C SER A 28 -49.19 15.74 18.29
N GLU A 29 -49.48 15.68 17.00
CA GLU A 29 -50.04 16.79 16.21
C GLU A 29 -51.36 17.37 16.79
N PRO A 30 -52.38 16.58 17.19
CA PRO A 30 -53.56 17.13 17.86
C PRO A 30 -53.28 17.66 19.27
N ILE A 31 -52.25 17.15 19.96
CA ILE A 31 -51.84 17.68 21.28
C ILE A 31 -51.17 19.05 21.10
N THR A 32 -50.34 19.19 20.07
CA THR A 32 -49.65 20.44 19.73
C THR A 32 -50.59 21.47 19.08
N SER A 33 -51.54 21.02 18.25
CA SER A 33 -52.54 21.88 17.59
C SER A 33 -53.62 22.38 18.55
N ALA A 34 -54.02 21.58 19.56
CA ALA A 34 -54.90 22.04 20.64
C ALA A 34 -54.21 23.05 21.58
N ALA A 35 -52.87 23.13 21.56
CA ALA A 35 -52.08 24.12 22.28
C ALA A 35 -51.79 25.39 21.47
N ALA A 36 -52.16 25.45 20.18
CA ALA A 36 -52.08 26.67 19.40
C ALA A 36 -53.24 27.62 19.79
N PRO A 37 -52.96 28.88 20.19
CA PRO A 37 -54.00 29.80 20.62
C PRO A 37 -54.75 30.35 19.42
N GLU A 38 -55.84 29.70 19.01
CA GLU A 38 -56.86 30.39 18.22
C GLU A 38 -57.54 31.44 19.10
N THR A 39 -57.16 32.69 18.87
CA THR A 39 -57.94 33.91 19.10
C THR A 39 -59.08 33.80 20.12
N ARG A 40 -58.76 33.82 21.42
CA ARG A 40 -59.71 34.23 22.46
C ARG A 40 -59.25 35.54 23.08
N GLN A 41 -59.94 36.60 22.69
CA GLN A 41 -59.80 37.94 23.24
C GLN A 41 -59.96 37.91 24.77
N GLN A 42 -58.90 38.38 25.44
CA GLN A 42 -58.92 39.22 26.64
C GLN A 42 -60.11 39.05 27.59
N ARG A 43 -59.93 38.25 28.65
CA ARG A 43 -60.35 38.63 30.02
C ARG A 43 -59.27 38.22 31.02
N ASN A 44 -58.45 39.22 31.33
CA ASN A 44 -57.68 39.44 32.56
C ASN A 44 -58.10 38.62 33.79
N SER A 45 -57.18 37.77 34.28
CA SER A 45 -56.58 37.79 35.62
C SER A 45 -56.25 36.38 36.11
N ASP A 46 -55.06 35.86 35.79
CA ASP A 46 -54.21 35.18 36.77
C ASP A 46 -52.78 35.00 36.23
N ALA A 47 -51.80 35.03 37.11
CA ALA A 47 -50.38 35.11 36.80
C ALA A 47 -49.79 33.78 36.29
N SER A 48 -48.77 33.89 35.42
CA SER A 48 -47.89 32.82 34.89
C SER A 48 -48.25 32.26 33.51
N SER A 49 -48.19 33.10 32.47
CA SER A 49 -48.16 32.66 31.06
C SER A 49 -47.02 33.29 30.26
N SER A 50 -45.85 33.51 30.88
CA SER A 50 -44.69 34.10 30.19
C SER A 50 -43.76 33.07 29.51
N ALA A 51 -44.20 31.84 29.26
CA ALA A 51 -43.38 30.79 28.66
C ALA A 51 -43.84 30.33 27.25
N SER A 52 -44.91 30.91 26.68
CA SER A 52 -45.54 30.37 25.46
C SER A 52 -45.28 31.22 24.21
N LEU A 53 -44.00 31.40 23.84
CA LEU A 53 -43.62 31.92 22.52
C LEU A 53 -42.70 31.00 21.71
N ASP A 54 -42.26 29.89 22.30
CA ASP A 54 -41.54 28.84 21.58
C ASP A 54 -42.39 27.57 21.67
N GLY A 55 -42.45 26.77 20.61
CA GLY A 55 -43.24 25.52 20.60
C GLY A 55 -42.91 24.63 21.82
N PRO A 56 -43.78 23.68 22.20
CA PRO A 56 -43.58 22.90 23.41
C PRO A 56 -42.25 22.14 23.35
N THR A 57 -41.23 22.74 23.95
CA THR A 57 -39.94 22.10 24.16
C THR A 57 -40.13 21.11 25.31
N PRO A 58 -39.45 19.96 25.29
CA PRO A 58 -39.62 18.92 26.31
C PRO A 58 -39.42 19.45 27.74
N ALA A 59 -38.53 20.44 27.93
CA ALA A 59 -38.32 21.10 29.21
C ALA A 59 -39.52 21.96 29.67
N SER A 60 -40.25 22.61 28.74
CA SER A 60 -41.46 23.38 29.07
C SER A 60 -42.60 22.46 29.53
N LEU A 61 -42.77 21.31 28.87
CA LEU A 61 -43.80 20.33 29.24
C LEU A 61 -43.57 19.74 30.63
N GLU A 62 -42.32 19.48 31.01
CA GLU A 62 -41.98 19.00 32.35
C GLU A 62 -42.35 20.02 33.44
N SER A 63 -42.09 21.31 33.19
CA SER A 63 -42.46 22.40 34.08
C SER A 63 -43.98 22.53 34.23
N ASP A 64 -44.72 22.49 33.11
CA ASP A 64 -46.19 22.57 33.13
C ASP A 64 -46.81 21.38 33.86
N LEU A 65 -46.30 20.16 33.63
CA LEU A 65 -46.76 18.97 34.35
C LEU A 65 -46.48 19.04 35.85
N ALA A 66 -45.35 19.63 36.26
CA ALA A 66 -45.07 19.87 37.67
C ALA A 66 -46.05 20.89 38.28
N HIS A 67 -46.31 21.99 37.58
CA HIS A 67 -47.27 23.01 38.00
C HIS A 67 -48.69 22.44 38.16
N TYR A 68 -49.19 21.70 37.17
CA TYR A 68 -50.52 21.09 37.25
C TYR A 68 -50.62 20.05 38.35
N LYS A 69 -49.58 19.25 38.59
CA LYS A 69 -49.54 18.31 39.72
C LYS A 69 -49.72 19.03 41.05
N GLU A 70 -49.03 20.16 41.24
CA GLU A 70 -49.15 20.96 42.45
C GLU A 70 -50.54 21.60 42.60
N LEU A 71 -51.07 22.19 41.52
CA LEU A 71 -52.40 22.80 41.48
C LEU A 71 -53.50 21.77 41.82
N PHE A 72 -53.47 20.61 41.17
CA PHE A 72 -54.44 19.55 41.42
C PHE A 72 -54.29 18.94 42.82
N ALA A 73 -53.07 18.85 43.34
CA ALA A 73 -52.86 18.42 44.73
C ALA A 73 -53.51 19.40 45.73
N LYS A 74 -53.34 20.72 45.52
CA LYS A 74 -53.97 21.77 46.33
C LYS A 74 -55.50 21.72 46.22
N LEU A 75 -56.03 21.59 45.00
CA LEU A 75 -57.46 21.54 44.77
C LEU A 75 -58.08 20.28 45.39
N ARG A 76 -57.44 19.12 45.25
CA ARG A 76 -57.86 17.87 45.87
C ARG A 76 -57.85 17.96 47.39
N PHE A 77 -56.81 18.56 47.98
CA PHE A 77 -56.74 18.77 49.43
C PHE A 77 -57.89 19.65 49.93
N SER A 78 -58.08 20.82 49.30
CA SER A 78 -59.17 21.75 49.63
C SER A 78 -60.54 21.12 49.51
N TYR A 79 -60.79 20.36 48.44
CA TYR A 79 -62.07 19.67 48.24
C TYR A 79 -62.33 18.60 49.31
N VAL A 80 -61.35 17.74 49.58
CA VAL A 80 -61.50 16.70 50.61
C VAL A 80 -61.71 17.33 51.98
N GLU A 81 -60.98 18.40 52.31
CA GLU A 81 -61.16 19.14 53.56
C GLU A 81 -62.58 19.75 53.65
N GLN A 82 -63.07 20.38 52.58
CA GLN A 82 -64.40 20.98 52.58
C GLN A 82 -65.51 19.94 52.72
N VAL A 83 -65.45 18.85 51.94
CA VAL A 83 -66.45 17.78 51.99
C VAL A 83 -66.45 17.07 53.33
N THR A 84 -65.27 16.87 53.94
CA THR A 84 -65.17 16.26 55.27
C THR A 84 -65.71 17.18 56.36
N LYS A 85 -65.42 18.50 56.30
CA LYS A 85 -66.02 19.49 57.20
C LYS A 85 -67.54 19.52 57.09
N GLU A 86 -68.08 19.54 55.88
CA GLU A 86 -69.53 19.52 55.66
C GLU A 86 -70.17 18.22 56.18
N LYS A 87 -69.58 17.06 55.83
CA LYS A 87 -70.07 15.76 56.28
C LYS A 87 -70.04 15.63 57.80
N PHE A 88 -69.00 16.16 58.46
CA PHE A 88 -68.89 16.18 59.92
C PHE A 88 -69.98 17.05 60.57
N ILE A 89 -70.19 18.27 60.06
CA ILE A 89 -71.26 19.14 60.56
C ILE A 89 -72.63 18.48 60.35
N ARG A 90 -72.88 17.89 59.19
CA ARG A 90 -74.14 17.18 58.91
C ARG A 90 -74.31 15.95 59.79
N ALA A 91 -73.24 15.24 60.15
CA ALA A 91 -73.33 14.08 61.05
C ALA A 91 -73.68 14.47 62.50
N ILE A 92 -73.24 15.65 62.95
CA ILE A 92 -73.52 16.16 64.31
C ILE A 92 -74.88 16.87 64.39
N VAL A 93 -75.23 17.64 63.35
CA VAL A 93 -76.42 18.51 63.33
C VAL A 93 -77.62 17.82 62.65
N GLY A 94 -77.40 16.73 61.92
CA GLY A 94 -78.46 15.97 61.27
C GLY A 94 -79.34 15.22 62.28
N ASP A 95 -80.63 15.12 61.97
CA ASP A 95 -81.61 14.38 62.77
C ASP A 95 -82.09 13.16 61.95
N PRO A 96 -81.75 11.91 62.31
CA PRO A 96 -81.03 11.48 63.52
C PRO A 96 -79.50 11.63 63.42
N PRO A 97 -78.79 11.83 64.56
CA PRO A 97 -77.35 11.98 64.58
C PRO A 97 -76.64 10.68 64.16
N LEU A 98 -75.63 10.81 63.31
CA LEU A 98 -74.86 9.69 62.78
C LEU A 98 -73.78 9.29 63.79
N ILE A 99 -74.03 8.23 64.56
CA ILE A 99 -73.08 7.65 65.51
C ILE A 99 -72.38 6.50 64.80
N VAL A 100 -71.11 6.69 64.42
CA VAL A 100 -70.30 5.63 63.83
C VAL A 100 -69.97 4.60 64.91
N SER A 101 -70.37 3.35 64.69
CA SER A 101 -70.07 2.27 65.63
C SER A 101 -68.60 1.82 65.51
N VAL A 102 -68.04 1.29 66.60
CA VAL A 102 -66.67 0.73 66.58
C VAL A 102 -66.57 -0.44 65.59
N GLN A 103 -67.66 -1.18 65.36
CA GLN A 103 -67.73 -2.27 64.40
C GLN A 103 -67.63 -1.77 62.96
N GLU A 104 -68.37 -0.72 62.59
CA GLU A 104 -68.28 -0.08 61.27
C GLU A 104 -66.87 0.45 60.98
N ASN A 105 -66.20 1.03 61.98
CA ASN A 105 -64.81 1.48 61.82
C ASN A 105 -63.86 0.30 61.52
N LEU A 106 -64.00 -0.82 62.24
CA LEU A 106 -63.17 -2.01 62.00
C LEU A 106 -63.44 -2.64 60.62
N GLU A 107 -64.68 -2.60 60.15
CA GLU A 107 -65.04 -3.07 58.79
C GLU A 107 -64.44 -2.15 57.72
N LEU A 108 -64.57 -0.83 57.88
CA LEU A 108 -63.97 0.16 56.97
C LEU A 108 -62.44 0.13 56.98
N GLU A 109 -61.81 -0.18 58.12
CA GLU A 109 -60.37 -0.39 58.21
C GLU A 109 -59.93 -1.60 57.38
N ARG A 110 -60.63 -2.73 57.50
CA ARG A 110 -60.37 -3.94 56.69
C ARG A 110 -60.55 -3.69 55.20
N GLU A 111 -61.62 -3.00 54.80
CA GLU A 111 -61.87 -2.65 53.40
C GLU A 111 -60.78 -1.71 52.86
N ASN A 112 -60.36 -0.71 53.65
CA ASN A 112 -59.28 0.18 53.27
C ASN A 112 -57.94 -0.54 53.18
N GLU A 113 -57.66 -1.50 54.05
CA GLU A 113 -56.44 -2.33 53.97
C GLU A 113 -56.43 -3.16 52.69
N ALA A 114 -57.56 -3.81 52.35
CA ALA A 114 -57.71 -4.56 51.10
C ALA A 114 -57.54 -3.66 49.87
N ALA A 115 -58.20 -2.49 49.85
CA ALA A 115 -58.09 -1.52 48.77
C ALA A 115 -56.67 -0.95 48.64
N LYS A 116 -55.98 -0.69 49.77
CA LYS A 116 -54.57 -0.25 49.78
C LYS A 116 -53.64 -1.32 49.26
N ALA A 117 -53.86 -2.59 49.61
CA ALA A 117 -53.07 -3.71 49.10
C ALA A 117 -53.24 -3.85 47.58
N HIS A 118 -54.48 -3.79 47.09
CA HIS A 118 -54.77 -3.83 45.66
C HIS A 118 -54.14 -2.65 44.89
N LEU A 119 -54.28 -1.44 45.41
CA LEU A 119 -53.67 -0.24 44.81
C LEU A 119 -52.14 -0.31 44.80
N LYS A 120 -51.51 -0.91 45.82
CA LYS A 120 -50.06 -1.13 45.83
C LYS A 120 -49.64 -2.13 44.74
N ALA A 121 -50.37 -3.23 44.59
CA ALA A 121 -50.11 -4.22 43.54
C ALA A 121 -50.24 -3.62 42.12
N LEU A 122 -51.29 -2.84 41.88
CA LEU A 122 -51.46 -2.15 40.60
C LEU A 122 -50.38 -1.09 40.36
N LYS A 123 -49.94 -0.37 41.40
CA LYS A 123 -48.83 0.58 41.26
C LYS A 123 -47.52 -0.10 40.88
N THR A 124 -47.22 -1.26 41.47
CA THR A 124 -46.02 -2.02 41.11
C THR A 124 -46.12 -2.56 39.68
N GLU A 125 -47.28 -3.08 39.27
CA GLU A 125 -47.51 -3.55 37.90
C GLU A 125 -47.34 -2.43 36.87
N VAL A 126 -47.93 -1.26 37.12
CA VAL A 126 -47.78 -0.10 36.23
C VAL A 126 -46.33 0.38 36.18
N ALA A 127 -45.62 0.42 37.32
CA ALA A 127 -44.21 0.78 37.34
C ALA A 127 -43.34 -0.21 36.52
N GLU A 128 -43.61 -1.50 36.62
CA GLU A 128 -42.95 -2.54 35.83
C GLU A 128 -43.25 -2.40 34.33
N MET A 129 -44.50 -2.15 33.97
CA MET A 129 -44.89 -1.90 32.57
C MET A 129 -44.20 -0.66 32.00
N VAL A 130 -44.11 0.44 32.76
CA VAL A 130 -43.41 1.66 32.34
C VAL A 130 -41.92 1.38 32.14
N ALA A 131 -41.26 0.69 33.06
CA ALA A 131 -39.86 0.30 32.91
C ALA A 131 -39.63 -0.60 31.68
N ALA A 132 -40.54 -1.54 31.43
CA ALA A 132 -40.50 -2.40 30.24
C ALA A 132 -40.71 -1.60 28.93
N LEU A 133 -41.56 -0.57 28.96
CA LEU A 133 -41.77 0.32 27.81
C LEU A 133 -40.55 1.19 27.56
N GLU A 134 -39.92 1.75 28.60
CA GLU A 134 -38.71 2.58 28.46
C GLU A 134 -37.55 1.78 27.87
N THR A 135 -37.33 0.56 28.35
CA THR A 135 -36.28 -0.32 27.82
C THR A 135 -36.54 -0.68 26.36
N LYS A 136 -37.78 -1.01 25.99
CA LYS A 136 -38.17 -1.25 24.59
C LYS A 136 -38.01 0.00 23.73
N ALA A 137 -38.41 1.17 24.23
CA ALA A 137 -38.29 2.44 23.50
C ALA A 137 -36.83 2.80 23.22
N ARG A 138 -35.94 2.66 24.21
CA ARG A 138 -34.48 2.86 24.02
C ARG A 138 -33.91 1.86 23.02
N GLY A 139 -34.29 0.59 23.10
CA GLY A 139 -33.86 -0.44 22.15
C GLY A 139 -34.35 -0.18 20.72
N LEU A 140 -35.57 0.31 20.56
CA LEU A 140 -36.13 0.70 19.25
C LEU A 140 -35.42 1.92 18.67
N SER A 141 -35.14 2.93 19.50
CA SER A 141 -34.38 4.12 19.08
C SER A 141 -33.00 3.75 18.53
N GLN A 142 -32.24 2.91 19.25
CA GLN A 142 -30.92 2.46 18.78
C GLN A 142 -30.99 1.68 17.47
N ARG A 143 -31.96 0.76 17.34
CA ARG A 143 -32.16 -0.02 16.10
C ARG A 143 -32.57 0.86 14.93
N TYR A 144 -33.38 1.89 15.19
CA TYR A 144 -33.78 2.85 14.16
C TYR A 144 -32.60 3.68 13.67
N GLU A 145 -31.72 4.14 14.58
CA GLU A 145 -30.49 4.84 14.20
C GLU A 145 -29.56 3.95 13.38
N GLN A 146 -29.39 2.68 13.75
CA GLN A 146 -28.61 1.70 12.98
C GLN A 146 -29.22 1.49 11.59
N LEU A 147 -30.52 1.23 11.51
CA LEU A 147 -31.21 1.02 10.23
C LEU A 147 -31.10 2.25 9.33
N ARG A 148 -31.17 3.46 9.91
CA ARG A 148 -30.97 4.71 9.17
C ARG A 148 -29.56 4.79 8.60
N ALA A 149 -28.54 4.53 9.41
CA ALA A 149 -27.15 4.51 8.95
C ALA A 149 -26.91 3.47 7.85
N ASP A 150 -27.47 2.27 7.99
CA ASP A 150 -27.39 1.21 6.96
C ASP A 150 -28.11 1.62 5.67
N THR A 151 -29.24 2.31 5.77
CA THR A 151 -29.99 2.82 4.61
C THR A 151 -29.20 3.92 3.89
N ASP A 152 -28.54 4.81 4.63
CA ASP A 152 -27.67 5.85 4.07
C ASP A 152 -26.46 5.23 3.35
N GLN A 153 -25.87 4.16 3.92
CA GLN A 153 -24.81 3.40 3.26
C GLN A 153 -25.32 2.73 1.98
N LEU A 154 -26.49 2.09 2.03
CA LEU A 154 -27.11 1.43 0.87
C LEU A 154 -27.37 2.44 -0.27
N ALA A 155 -27.73 3.69 0.07
CA ALA A 155 -27.93 4.76 -0.90
C ALA A 155 -26.64 5.17 -1.62
N GLN A 156 -25.48 5.06 -0.98
CA GLN A 156 -24.18 5.42 -1.56
C GLN A 156 -23.58 4.32 -2.44
N LEU A 157 -23.95 3.05 -2.23
CA LEU A 157 -23.34 1.91 -2.93
C LEU A 157 -23.54 1.94 -4.45
N PRO A 158 -24.72 2.25 -5.02
CA PRO A 158 -24.90 2.29 -6.47
C PRO A 158 -23.97 3.27 -7.18
N ALA A 159 -23.75 4.45 -6.59
CA ALA A 159 -22.81 5.44 -7.14
C ALA A 159 -21.37 4.89 -7.15
N LYS A 160 -20.91 4.33 -6.02
CA LYS A 160 -19.57 3.72 -5.92
C LYS A 160 -19.37 2.55 -6.88
N VAL A 161 -20.41 1.75 -7.11
CA VAL A 161 -20.35 0.66 -8.10
C VAL A 161 -20.22 1.24 -9.51
N GLY A 162 -20.97 2.29 -9.84
CA GLY A 162 -20.84 2.99 -11.11
C GLY A 162 -19.43 3.56 -11.31
N ASP A 163 -18.87 4.23 -10.31
CA ASP A 163 -17.51 4.79 -10.36
C ASP A 163 -16.47 3.69 -10.60
N LEU A 164 -16.53 2.57 -9.85
CA LEU A 164 -15.63 1.43 -10.03
C LEU A 164 -15.80 0.76 -11.40
N GLU A 165 -17.01 0.69 -11.94
CA GLU A 165 -17.26 0.16 -13.28
C GLU A 165 -16.63 1.06 -14.35
N THR A 166 -16.71 2.39 -14.20
CA THR A 166 -16.04 3.34 -15.10
C THR A 166 -14.52 3.22 -15.01
N GLU A 167 -13.95 3.14 -13.81
CA GLU A 167 -12.51 2.96 -13.61
C GLU A 167 -12.03 1.63 -14.23
N VAL A 168 -12.78 0.55 -14.07
CA VAL A 168 -12.46 -0.74 -14.71
C VAL A 168 -12.53 -0.65 -16.23
N GLN A 169 -13.49 0.10 -16.79
CA GLN A 169 -13.57 0.33 -18.24
C GLN A 169 -12.39 1.16 -18.74
N GLU A 170 -11.99 2.22 -18.03
CA GLU A 170 -10.82 3.03 -18.35
C GLU A 170 -9.52 2.23 -18.27
N LEU A 171 -9.34 1.40 -17.23
CA LEU A 171 -8.20 0.50 -17.11
C LEU A 171 -8.16 -0.55 -18.22
N ARG A 172 -9.32 -1.04 -18.67
CA ARG A 172 -9.41 -1.96 -19.81
C ARG A 172 -9.08 -1.26 -21.12
N ALA A 173 -9.57 -0.04 -21.33
CA ALA A 173 -9.28 0.76 -22.52
C ALA A 173 -7.79 1.10 -22.60
N THR A 174 -7.21 1.63 -21.52
CA THR A 174 -5.76 1.92 -21.45
C THR A 174 -4.90 0.67 -21.63
N ALA A 175 -5.30 -0.49 -21.08
CA ALA A 175 -4.59 -1.76 -21.31
C ALA A 175 -4.70 -2.26 -22.77
N GLN A 176 -5.78 -1.92 -23.48
CA GLN A 176 -5.95 -2.24 -24.91
C GLN A 176 -5.18 -1.27 -25.81
N ASP A 177 -5.18 0.02 -25.46
CA ASP A 177 -4.63 1.11 -26.27
C ASP A 177 -3.13 1.35 -26.08
N ASP A 178 -2.47 0.77 -25.08
CA ASP A 178 -1.03 0.95 -24.85
C ASP A 178 -0.18 0.29 -25.97
N PRO A 179 0.50 1.07 -26.83
CA PRO A 179 1.39 0.55 -27.87
C PRO A 179 2.76 0.11 -27.32
N SER A 180 3.08 0.40 -26.05
CA SER A 180 4.24 -0.16 -25.34
C SER A 180 4.10 -1.67 -25.08
N ALA A 181 2.89 -2.22 -25.23
CA ALA A 181 2.60 -3.64 -25.08
C ALA A 181 2.98 -4.47 -26.33
N THR A 182 4.09 -4.12 -26.98
CA THR A 182 4.70 -4.97 -28.02
C THR A 182 5.17 -6.31 -27.40
N GLU A 183 5.42 -6.34 -26.09
CA GLU A 183 5.75 -7.55 -25.35
C GLU A 183 4.48 -8.31 -24.89
N PRO A 184 4.13 -9.45 -25.53
CA PRO A 184 2.94 -10.24 -25.17
C PRO A 184 3.00 -10.82 -23.75
N SER A 185 4.17 -10.79 -23.10
CA SER A 185 4.37 -11.18 -21.70
C SER A 185 3.69 -10.22 -20.70
N LEU A 186 3.45 -8.97 -21.07
CA LEU A 186 2.80 -7.96 -20.23
C LEU A 186 1.26 -8.02 -20.30
N ARG A 187 0.70 -8.76 -21.27
CA ARG A 187 -0.75 -8.97 -21.43
C ARG A 187 -1.22 -10.32 -20.88
N LEU A 188 -0.40 -10.97 -20.07
CA LEU A 188 -0.72 -12.28 -19.52
C LEU A 188 -1.73 -12.15 -18.38
N PRO A 189 -2.76 -13.03 -18.31
CA PRO A 189 -3.62 -13.11 -17.14
C PRO A 189 -2.80 -13.47 -15.90
N LEU A 190 -3.28 -13.06 -14.72
CA LEU A 190 -2.56 -13.18 -13.43
C LEU A 190 -1.98 -14.58 -13.17
N GLY A 191 -2.72 -15.64 -13.52
CA GLY A 191 -2.21 -17.01 -13.35
C GLY A 191 -0.95 -17.29 -14.20
N LYS A 192 -0.90 -16.78 -15.42
CA LYS A 192 0.26 -16.94 -16.32
C LYS A 192 1.42 -16.03 -15.92
N THR A 193 1.17 -14.83 -15.41
CA THR A 193 2.25 -13.97 -14.89
C THR A 193 2.91 -14.57 -13.65
N LEU A 194 2.12 -15.16 -12.74
CA LEU A 194 2.67 -15.86 -11.58
C LEU A 194 3.54 -17.06 -11.97
N ALA A 195 3.11 -17.83 -12.98
CA ALA A 195 3.90 -18.94 -13.51
C ALA A 195 5.22 -18.45 -14.14
N LEU A 196 5.18 -17.41 -14.98
CA LEU A 196 6.36 -16.81 -15.59
C LEU A 196 7.32 -16.27 -14.52
N VAL A 197 6.81 -15.59 -13.49
CA VAL A 197 7.63 -15.09 -12.37
C VAL A 197 8.28 -16.24 -11.61
N ALA A 198 7.58 -17.36 -11.41
CA ALA A 198 8.14 -18.54 -10.77
C ALA A 198 9.28 -19.15 -11.60
N GLU A 199 9.12 -19.26 -12.92
CA GLU A 199 10.13 -19.72 -13.87
C GLU A 199 11.36 -18.81 -13.87
N ARG A 200 11.17 -17.49 -14.04
CA ARG A 200 12.28 -16.51 -13.99
C ARG A 200 13.02 -16.55 -12.65
N ARG A 201 12.32 -16.76 -11.54
CA ARG A 201 12.94 -16.93 -10.22
C ARG A 201 13.71 -18.25 -10.09
N ALA A 202 13.33 -19.29 -10.83
CA ALA A 202 14.09 -20.54 -10.88
C ALA A 202 15.37 -20.35 -11.72
N GLU A 203 15.27 -19.74 -12.90
CA GLU A 203 16.42 -19.35 -13.75
C GLU A 203 17.42 -18.50 -12.97
N GLN A 204 16.95 -17.47 -12.24
CA GLN A 204 17.80 -16.63 -11.41
C GLN A 204 18.53 -17.42 -10.32
N ARG A 205 17.89 -18.43 -9.73
CA ARG A 205 18.51 -19.29 -8.72
C ARG A 205 19.55 -20.22 -9.33
N GLU A 206 19.34 -20.72 -10.54
CA GLU A 206 20.31 -21.52 -11.26
C GLU A 206 21.54 -20.70 -11.66
N LEU A 207 21.33 -19.52 -12.26
CA LEU A 207 22.40 -18.60 -12.61
C LEU A 207 23.20 -18.15 -11.38
N ALA A 208 22.54 -17.92 -10.24
CA ALA A 208 23.23 -17.62 -8.98
C ALA A 208 24.14 -18.77 -8.51
N ARG A 209 23.66 -20.03 -8.60
CA ARG A 209 24.46 -21.22 -8.27
C ARG A 209 25.66 -21.37 -9.21
N GLU A 210 25.48 -21.12 -10.50
CA GLU A 210 26.57 -21.14 -11.48
C GLU A 210 27.61 -20.05 -11.20
N LEU A 211 27.16 -18.84 -10.88
CA LEU A 211 28.03 -17.73 -10.48
C LEU A 211 28.84 -18.08 -9.23
N ASP A 212 28.23 -18.68 -8.22
CA ASP A 212 28.94 -19.12 -7.01
C ASP A 212 29.93 -20.25 -7.30
N ALA A 213 29.57 -21.20 -8.16
CA ALA A 213 30.48 -22.25 -8.63
C ALA A 213 31.68 -21.66 -9.41
N LEU A 214 31.46 -20.65 -10.24
CA LEU A 214 32.54 -19.96 -10.96
C LEU A 214 33.40 -19.12 -10.02
N ARG A 215 32.80 -18.42 -9.05
CA ARG A 215 33.52 -17.65 -8.02
C ARG A 215 34.45 -18.52 -7.19
N THR A 216 34.10 -19.77 -6.91
CA THR A 216 34.98 -20.71 -6.18
C THR A 216 36.08 -21.30 -7.06
N LYS A 217 35.83 -21.50 -8.37
CA LYS A 217 36.82 -22.02 -9.33
C LYS A 217 37.84 -20.96 -9.78
N ALA A 218 37.42 -19.71 -9.94
CA ALA A 218 38.26 -18.59 -10.39
C ALA A 218 39.57 -18.42 -9.59
N PRO A 219 39.58 -18.37 -8.25
CA PRO A 219 40.83 -18.20 -7.49
C PRO A 219 41.75 -19.43 -7.57
N ARG A 220 41.20 -20.64 -7.76
CA ARG A 220 42.02 -21.84 -7.95
C ARG A 220 42.75 -21.78 -9.28
N LYS A 221 42.05 -21.41 -10.35
CA LYS A 221 42.64 -21.22 -11.68
C LYS A 221 43.63 -20.06 -11.71
N ALA A 222 43.37 -18.97 -10.98
CA ALA A 222 44.34 -17.88 -10.81
C ALA A 222 45.63 -18.38 -10.13
N LYS A 223 45.53 -19.14 -9.03
CA LYS A 223 46.69 -19.72 -8.36
C LYS A 223 47.46 -20.73 -9.23
N GLU A 224 46.75 -21.54 -10.01
CA GLU A 224 47.38 -22.45 -10.99
C GLU A 224 48.13 -21.66 -12.08
N ALA A 225 47.54 -20.58 -12.60
CA ALA A 225 48.19 -19.71 -13.57
C ALA A 225 49.43 -19.00 -12.98
N ASP A 226 49.34 -18.49 -11.75
CA ASP A 226 50.48 -17.88 -11.05
C ASP A 226 51.60 -18.89 -10.82
N ARG A 227 51.27 -20.13 -10.42
CA ARG A 227 52.24 -21.21 -10.27
C ARG A 227 52.94 -21.51 -11.59
N LEU A 228 52.19 -21.71 -12.67
CA LEU A 228 52.76 -21.96 -14.00
C LEU A 228 53.62 -20.77 -14.46
N ARG A 229 53.23 -19.53 -14.15
CA ARG A 229 54.04 -18.34 -14.44
C ARG A 229 55.36 -18.34 -13.68
N THR A 230 55.36 -18.73 -12.40
CA THR A 230 56.61 -18.88 -11.63
C THR A 230 57.48 -20.03 -12.15
N GLU A 231 56.89 -21.11 -12.68
CA GLU A 231 57.62 -22.23 -13.29
C GLU A 231 58.18 -21.87 -14.68
N LEU A 232 57.51 -20.99 -15.43
CA LEU A 232 57.96 -20.51 -16.74
C LEU A 232 59.11 -19.49 -16.63
N GLN A 233 59.13 -18.62 -15.61
CA GLN A 233 60.21 -17.62 -15.43
C GLN A 233 61.64 -18.19 -15.50
N PRO A 234 62.01 -19.28 -14.80
CA PRO A 234 63.37 -19.84 -14.91
C PRO A 234 63.63 -20.49 -16.27
N LEU A 235 62.59 -21.01 -16.96
CA LEU A 235 62.74 -21.57 -18.30
C LEU A 235 62.97 -20.45 -19.33
N GLU A 236 62.24 -19.35 -19.22
CA GLU A 236 62.47 -18.14 -20.02
C GLU A 236 63.86 -17.56 -19.74
N ALA A 237 64.30 -17.48 -18.49
CA ALA A 237 65.66 -17.05 -18.14
C ALA A 237 66.73 -17.97 -18.73
N ARG A 238 66.51 -19.29 -18.70
CA ARG A 238 67.41 -20.28 -19.34
C ARG A 238 67.45 -20.08 -20.86
N LEU A 239 66.31 -19.87 -21.51
CA LEU A 239 66.22 -19.58 -22.93
C LEU A 239 66.91 -18.25 -23.29
N GLN A 240 66.73 -17.20 -22.49
CA GLN A 240 67.45 -15.94 -22.66
C GLN A 240 68.96 -16.13 -22.47
N SER A 241 69.39 -16.90 -21.47
CA SER A 241 70.82 -17.18 -21.25
C SER A 241 71.43 -18.01 -22.39
N SER A 242 70.70 -19.00 -22.93
CA SER A 242 71.20 -19.85 -24.02
C SER A 242 71.22 -19.11 -25.35
N THR A 243 70.21 -18.28 -25.63
CA THR A 243 70.19 -17.40 -26.81
C THR A 243 71.24 -16.31 -26.72
N ALA A 244 71.48 -15.73 -25.54
CA ALA A 244 72.59 -14.80 -25.31
C ALA A 244 73.95 -15.50 -25.50
N ALA A 245 74.14 -16.69 -24.93
CA ALA A 245 75.35 -17.49 -25.13
C ALA A 245 75.57 -17.88 -26.59
N ALA A 246 74.51 -18.24 -27.33
CA ALA A 246 74.56 -18.53 -28.75
C ALA A 246 74.93 -17.28 -29.57
N ARG A 247 74.33 -16.13 -29.25
CA ARG A 247 74.66 -14.83 -29.88
C ARG A 247 76.09 -14.38 -29.56
N GLU A 248 76.59 -14.62 -28.35
CA GLU A 248 77.98 -14.34 -28.01
C GLU A 248 78.93 -15.32 -28.69
N ALA A 249 78.59 -16.60 -28.82
CA ALA A 249 79.37 -17.57 -29.57
C ALA A 249 79.42 -17.20 -31.05
N GLN A 250 78.30 -16.74 -31.61
CA GLN A 250 78.25 -16.21 -32.97
C GLN A 250 79.11 -14.94 -33.10
N ARG A 251 78.98 -13.97 -32.18
CA ARG A 251 79.85 -12.79 -32.14
C ARG A 251 81.33 -13.13 -31.96
N ARG A 252 81.68 -14.14 -31.17
CA ARG A 252 83.06 -14.63 -31.02
C ARG A 252 83.56 -15.30 -32.30
N LYS A 253 82.71 -16.06 -33.01
CA LYS A 253 83.04 -16.60 -34.34
C LYS A 253 83.21 -15.50 -35.37
N GLU A 254 82.29 -14.53 -35.42
CA GLU A 254 82.36 -13.37 -36.32
C GLU A 254 83.55 -12.48 -35.99
N ALA A 255 83.93 -12.30 -34.71
CA ALA A 255 85.14 -11.57 -34.33
C ALA A 255 86.43 -12.37 -34.65
N ALA A 256 86.41 -13.69 -34.49
CA ALA A 256 87.54 -14.56 -34.86
C ALA A 256 87.71 -14.67 -36.39
N LEU A 257 86.61 -14.67 -37.16
CA LEU A 257 86.60 -14.67 -38.62
C LEU A 257 86.75 -13.26 -39.21
N GLY A 258 86.34 -12.23 -38.47
CA GLY A 258 86.36 -10.82 -38.87
C GLY A 258 87.75 -10.21 -38.92
N GLY A 259 88.75 -10.80 -38.25
CA GLY A 259 90.14 -10.46 -38.48
C GLY A 259 90.66 -10.92 -39.85
N VAL A 260 90.18 -12.07 -40.35
CA VAL A 260 90.64 -12.64 -41.63
C VAL A 260 89.86 -12.03 -42.81
N ALA A 261 88.57 -11.72 -42.63
CA ALA A 261 87.76 -11.06 -43.64
C ALA A 261 88.19 -9.60 -43.89
N ASP A 262 88.52 -8.84 -42.83
CA ASP A 262 89.04 -7.47 -42.98
C ASP A 262 90.44 -7.45 -43.61
N GLU A 263 91.31 -8.42 -43.31
CA GLU A 263 92.60 -8.56 -44.02
C GLU A 263 92.40 -8.90 -45.51
N LEU A 264 91.44 -9.76 -45.84
CA LEU A 264 91.12 -10.10 -47.23
C LEU A 264 90.47 -8.93 -47.98
N GLU A 265 89.59 -8.16 -47.34
CA GLU A 265 89.02 -6.95 -47.92
C GLU A 265 90.06 -5.84 -48.09
N GLN A 266 90.96 -5.65 -47.13
CA GLN A 266 92.08 -4.72 -47.28
C GLN A 266 93.01 -5.13 -48.42
N ARG A 267 93.31 -6.43 -48.55
CA ARG A 267 94.04 -6.95 -49.71
C ARG A 267 93.27 -6.72 -51.01
N ALA A 268 91.97 -7.04 -51.06
CA ALA A 268 91.17 -6.85 -52.27
C ALA A 268 91.07 -5.38 -52.69
N ARG A 269 90.97 -4.45 -51.73
CA ARG A 269 91.04 -3.01 -52.00
C ARG A 269 92.41 -2.60 -52.52
N TRP A 270 93.48 -3.14 -51.96
CA TRP A 270 94.84 -2.90 -52.46
C TRP A 270 95.03 -3.46 -53.87
N TRP A 271 94.54 -4.67 -54.14
CA TRP A 271 94.59 -5.29 -55.48
C TRP A 271 93.77 -4.49 -56.49
N ARG A 272 92.54 -4.07 -56.16
CA ARG A 272 91.74 -3.20 -57.05
C ARG A 272 92.37 -1.82 -57.25
N ALA A 273 93.00 -1.25 -56.23
CA ALA A 273 93.74 0.00 -56.38
C ALA A 273 94.95 -0.20 -57.31
N SER A 274 95.71 -1.28 -57.13
CA SER A 274 96.84 -1.63 -58.01
C SER A 274 96.40 -1.94 -59.44
N GLU A 275 95.25 -2.60 -59.61
CA GLU A 275 94.63 -2.89 -60.90
C GLU A 275 94.16 -1.60 -61.55
N SER A 276 93.50 -0.69 -60.82
CA SER A 276 93.10 0.62 -61.34
C SER A 276 94.29 1.46 -61.78
N VAL A 277 95.41 1.43 -61.04
CA VAL A 277 96.67 2.10 -61.44
C VAL A 277 97.30 1.44 -62.67
N LEU A 278 97.26 0.11 -62.77
CA LEU A 278 97.76 -0.62 -63.94
C LEU A 278 96.89 -0.38 -65.18
N VAL A 279 95.56 -0.32 -65.04
CA VAL A 279 94.60 0.02 -66.10
C VAL A 279 94.75 1.49 -66.53
N GLN A 280 95.13 2.39 -65.62
CA GLN A 280 95.39 3.79 -65.96
C GLN A 280 96.77 4.01 -66.60
N ALA A 281 97.75 3.13 -66.32
CA ALA A 281 99.10 3.18 -66.88
C ALA A 281 99.24 2.46 -68.23
N LEU A 282 98.45 1.40 -68.48
CA LEU A 282 98.29 0.79 -69.80
C LEU A 282 97.02 1.34 -70.47
N LYS A 283 97.16 2.45 -71.21
CA LYS A 283 96.19 2.89 -72.21
C LYS A 283 96.03 1.81 -73.29
N VAL A 284 95.13 0.85 -73.04
CA VAL A 284 94.68 -0.12 -74.04
C VAL A 284 93.25 0.26 -74.41
N ASP A 285 93.14 0.91 -75.56
CA ASP A 285 91.88 1.07 -76.28
C ASP A 285 91.51 -0.24 -76.97
N SER A 286 90.20 -0.41 -77.18
CA SER A 286 89.56 -1.26 -78.19
C SER A 286 89.42 -2.75 -77.82
N THR A 287 88.36 -3.50 -78.15
CA THR A 287 87.13 -3.29 -78.94
C THR A 287 86.37 -4.63 -78.95
N ASP A 288 85.04 -4.55 -79.06
CA ASP A 288 84.12 -5.45 -79.77
C ASP A 288 83.94 -6.92 -79.35
N GLY A 289 82.68 -7.36 -79.38
CA GLY A 289 82.32 -8.77 -79.58
C GLY A 289 81.04 -9.26 -78.88
N ASP A 290 79.90 -8.98 -79.53
CA ASP A 290 78.73 -9.86 -79.77
C ASP A 290 78.01 -10.63 -78.63
N ASP A 291 76.73 -10.27 -78.51
CA ASP A 291 75.53 -11.12 -78.53
C ASP A 291 75.64 -12.60 -78.12
N VAL A 292 74.94 -13.01 -77.05
CA VAL A 292 74.09 -14.20 -77.06
C VAL A 292 72.88 -14.00 -76.14
N GLU A 293 71.70 -14.24 -76.73
CA GLU A 293 70.37 -14.37 -76.17
C GLU A 293 70.27 -15.32 -74.95
N GLY A 294 69.33 -15.04 -74.04
CA GLY A 294 68.94 -16.03 -73.05
C GLY A 294 67.90 -15.57 -72.04
N GLY A 295 66.62 -15.76 -72.38
CA GLY A 295 65.66 -16.33 -71.43
C GLY A 295 65.11 -15.46 -70.30
N THR A 296 63.97 -14.82 -70.57
CA THR A 296 62.71 -15.04 -69.82
C THR A 296 62.81 -15.35 -68.31
N GLU A 297 63.13 -14.38 -67.44
CA GLU A 297 62.86 -14.53 -65.99
C GLU A 297 62.38 -13.24 -65.29
N GLY A 298 61.98 -12.22 -66.06
CA GLY A 298 61.47 -10.94 -65.55
C GLY A 298 59.96 -10.89 -65.22
N GLN A 299 59.21 -11.98 -65.41
CA GLN A 299 57.75 -12.00 -65.20
C GLN A 299 57.25 -12.99 -64.14
N ARG A 300 58.13 -13.65 -63.38
CA ARG A 300 57.75 -14.62 -62.34
C ARG A 300 57.75 -14.11 -60.90
N TRP A 301 58.17 -12.88 -60.63
CA TRP A 301 58.14 -12.30 -59.28
C TRP A 301 56.98 -11.32 -59.03
N ALA A 302 56.10 -11.10 -60.01
CA ALA A 302 54.89 -10.28 -59.85
C ALA A 302 53.63 -11.10 -59.50
N THR A 303 53.64 -12.43 -59.61
CA THR A 303 52.48 -13.28 -59.31
C THR A 303 52.60 -14.11 -58.03
N MET A 304 53.73 -14.04 -57.32
CA MET A 304 53.89 -14.63 -55.98
C MET A 304 53.62 -13.67 -54.82
N ARG A 305 53.42 -12.37 -55.08
CA ARG A 305 53.09 -11.38 -54.05
C ARG A 305 51.57 -11.16 -53.85
N SER A 306 50.72 -11.61 -54.78
CA SER A 306 49.25 -11.55 -54.62
C SER A 306 48.61 -12.76 -53.94
N ARG A 307 49.39 -13.74 -53.46
CA ARG A 307 48.85 -14.92 -52.73
C ARG A 307 49.19 -14.97 -51.23
N GLU A 308 49.93 -13.99 -50.71
CA GLU A 308 50.18 -13.83 -49.26
C GLU A 308 49.37 -12.71 -48.59
N GLU A 309 48.65 -11.87 -49.35
CA GLU A 309 47.73 -10.86 -48.79
C GLU A 309 46.28 -11.33 -48.62
N SER A 310 45.95 -12.56 -49.06
CA SER A 310 44.58 -13.10 -48.96
C SER A 310 44.32 -14.00 -47.73
N ILE A 311 45.27 -14.12 -46.80
CA ILE A 311 45.08 -14.85 -45.52
C ILE A 311 45.12 -13.89 -44.31
N ARG A 312 45.16 -12.57 -44.53
CA ARG A 312 45.21 -11.59 -43.44
C ARG A 312 43.93 -10.76 -43.25
N ASN A 313 42.89 -10.96 -44.07
CA ASN A 313 41.58 -10.31 -43.90
C ASN A 313 40.46 -11.35 -43.91
N GLY A 314 40.13 -11.87 -42.73
CA GLY A 314 39.06 -12.85 -42.52
C GLY A 314 38.79 -13.01 -41.04
N GLY A 315 38.30 -11.95 -40.41
CA GLY A 315 37.99 -11.93 -38.98
C GLY A 315 37.13 -10.72 -38.64
N LEU A 316 35.87 -10.74 -39.11
CA LEU A 316 34.81 -9.93 -38.54
C LEU A 316 34.65 -10.29 -37.05
N PHE A 317 34.91 -9.34 -36.17
CA PHE A 317 34.20 -9.25 -34.90
C PHE A 317 33.98 -7.77 -34.59
N GLU A 318 32.79 -7.28 -34.93
CA GLU A 318 32.32 -5.95 -34.58
C GLU A 318 32.05 -5.87 -33.08
N SER A 319 32.98 -5.28 -32.34
CA SER A 319 32.72 -4.78 -30.98
C SER A 319 32.16 -3.36 -31.08
N SER A 320 30.83 -3.22 -31.04
CA SER A 320 30.17 -1.95 -30.78
C SER A 320 30.33 -1.56 -29.31
N THR A 321 31.42 -0.87 -28.98
CA THR A 321 31.50 -0.05 -27.77
C THR A 321 30.79 1.27 -28.03
N SER A 322 29.51 1.35 -27.65
CA SER A 322 28.79 2.61 -27.62
C SER A 322 29.06 3.33 -26.30
N ASN A 323 29.86 4.38 -26.43
CA ASN A 323 30.12 5.41 -25.44
C ASN A 323 28.84 6.24 -25.27
N ASN A 324 28.10 6.07 -24.18
CA ASN A 324 27.03 7.00 -23.81
C ASN A 324 27.29 7.60 -22.42
N LYS A 325 27.90 8.77 -22.47
CA LYS A 325 28.15 9.67 -21.36
C LYS A 325 26.88 10.48 -21.14
N ARG A 326 26.03 10.08 -20.18
CA ARG A 326 24.93 10.93 -19.67
C ARG A 326 25.18 11.25 -18.20
N LYS A 327 25.42 12.55 -17.97
CA LYS A 327 25.15 13.26 -16.72
C LYS A 327 23.64 13.27 -16.48
N MET A 328 23.24 13.03 -15.23
CA MET A 328 22.16 13.64 -14.44
C MET A 328 22.05 12.76 -13.18
N GLU A 329 22.50 13.24 -12.02
CA GLU A 329 21.66 13.98 -11.05
C GLU A 329 20.41 13.17 -10.68
N GLU A 330 20.45 12.45 -9.55
CA GLU A 330 19.39 12.56 -8.52
C GLU A 330 19.78 11.84 -7.22
N GLU A 331 19.99 12.68 -6.22
CA GLU A 331 19.62 12.56 -4.82
C GLU A 331 19.20 11.19 -4.25
N VAL A 332 20.02 10.76 -3.30
CA VAL A 332 19.63 9.91 -2.18
C VAL A 332 18.71 10.71 -1.24
N PRO A 333 17.59 10.13 -0.79
CA PRO A 333 17.30 10.22 0.63
C PRO A 333 17.15 8.83 1.27
N SER A 334 18.08 8.57 2.17
CA SER A 334 17.87 7.69 3.31
C SER A 334 16.65 8.18 4.10
N SER A 335 15.66 7.31 4.29
CA SER A 335 14.82 7.36 5.49
C SER A 335 14.43 5.93 5.88
N SER A 336 15.08 5.45 6.93
CA SER A 336 14.45 5.21 8.23
C SER A 336 13.53 3.99 8.24
N ILE A 337 14.18 2.83 8.35
CA ILE A 337 13.62 1.65 9.00
C ILE A 337 13.24 2.05 10.43
N ASN A 338 11.96 2.39 10.63
CA ASN A 338 11.41 2.60 11.96
C ASN A 338 11.03 1.24 12.54
N GLY A 339 11.87 0.79 13.47
CA GLY A 339 11.61 -0.36 14.32
C GLY A 339 10.34 -0.12 15.15
N ARG A 340 9.29 -0.89 14.83
CA ARG A 340 8.11 -0.98 15.69
C ARG A 340 8.43 -1.98 16.80
N LYS A 341 8.82 -1.42 17.94
CA LYS A 341 9.07 -2.11 19.21
C LYS A 341 7.87 -2.97 19.59
N MET A 342 8.13 -4.24 19.92
CA MET A 342 7.27 -5.07 20.76
C MET A 342 7.22 -4.44 22.16
N THR A 343 6.12 -3.75 22.46
CA THR A 343 5.73 -3.41 23.83
C THR A 343 4.23 -3.54 23.92
N SER A 344 3.74 -4.58 24.61
CA SER A 344 2.61 -4.52 25.56
C SER A 344 1.97 -5.90 25.73
N TRP A 345 2.69 -6.84 26.34
CA TRP A 345 2.07 -7.99 27.02
C TRP A 345 2.19 -7.89 28.55
N ALA A 346 2.97 -6.93 29.05
CA ALA A 346 3.13 -6.65 30.47
C ALA A 346 2.11 -5.62 31.00
N ASP A 347 1.71 -4.63 30.20
CA ASP A 347 0.77 -3.57 30.64
C ASP A 347 -0.68 -4.07 30.79
N GLU A 348 -1.07 -5.12 30.06
CA GLU A 348 -2.43 -5.65 30.11
C GLU A 348 -2.71 -6.51 31.36
N ARG A 349 -1.66 -6.96 32.06
CA ARG A 349 -1.81 -7.63 33.38
C ARG A 349 -1.90 -6.64 34.53
N GLN A 350 -1.29 -5.46 34.41
CA GLN A 350 -1.37 -4.44 35.46
C GLN A 350 -2.75 -3.75 35.50
N ALA A 351 -3.40 -3.57 34.35
CA ALA A 351 -4.76 -3.02 34.28
C ALA A 351 -5.84 -3.97 34.87
N LYS A 352 -5.69 -5.30 34.70
CA LYS A 352 -6.63 -6.28 35.28
C LYS A 352 -6.48 -6.46 36.80
N SER A 353 -5.34 -6.11 37.39
CA SER A 353 -5.14 -6.18 38.85
C SER A 353 -5.79 -4.99 39.60
N ARG A 354 -5.85 -3.81 38.99
CA ARG A 354 -6.47 -2.62 39.62
C ARG A 354 -8.00 -2.67 39.65
N ASN A 355 -8.64 -3.42 38.75
CA ASN A 355 -10.10 -3.53 38.71
C ASN A 355 -10.67 -4.59 39.67
N ARG A 356 -9.82 -5.36 40.35
CA ARG A 356 -10.23 -6.40 41.32
C ARG A 356 -10.14 -5.96 42.78
N LEU A 357 -9.71 -4.72 43.03
CA LEU A 357 -9.55 -4.12 44.36
C LEU A 357 -10.57 -3.01 44.66
N LEU A 358 -11.57 -2.82 43.78
CA LEU A 358 -12.69 -1.88 43.96
C LEU A 358 -14.06 -2.58 44.04
N GLN A 359 -14.07 -3.91 44.21
CA GLN A 359 -15.26 -4.72 44.46
C GLN A 359 -15.01 -5.69 45.61
N THR A 360 -14.71 -5.12 46.77
CA THR A 360 -14.86 -5.63 48.13
C THR A 360 -14.97 -4.42 49.03
#